data_AF-A0A850DP65-F1
#
_entry.id   AF-A0A850DP65-F1
#
_cell.length_a   1.000
_cell.length_b   1.000
_cell.length_c   1.000
_cell.angle_alpha   90.00
_cell.angle_beta   90.00
_cell.angle_gamma   90.00
#
_symmetry.space_group_name_H-M   'P 1'
#
loop_
_entity.id
_entity.type
_entity.pdbx_description
1 polymer ?
#
loop_
_entity_poly.entity_id
_entity_poly.type
_entity_poly.pdbx_seq_one_letter_code
_entity_poly.pdbx_strand_id
1 'polypeptide(L)'
;MRTRSTIAALGTALAVVAGLVLAGPATTAEAAAPTTAAPTTGRFTPVAPARAFSGTVGTAPVTVTLGGANGIPSSATAVVLTATVTSPTAAGYVVVAPAGSSARPSVQNFSAGQQISGTTTVGLAGGKAQVQLSSGTGTVALDVAGWYGSSATGSTYTPLPPTTVLQASVGTTPVRVPIAGTAGVPADATAVVLQTDVSRPVANGTLRITPAGNSAGVVTLTYRAGVTVANTTTVALSDGAVQARVSSGTGSVLSDVVGYYSPASSGSVYVPADPVRAATVPASPTATNVTLTGTAGIPRNAVAAVVNAKVGGGTVGASLRVTGAGLSSAVPTQVYAAGQTIGNALIAPLSSGGKVSAKVSSGTAMVYVDVVGYFLDGSTGAGTGVDVSWPQCGKTIPSDQSFGIVGVNGEFGNQPNPCFSSQLAWAGDAAGGTAQPDVQLYSLFQNPGAVQASAWPTSNTFLGTTVTGSPYGTCTPAAGGAGQTTRACSYVYGYGRAATNVGFSGLSTPGQYRWWLDVETGLSHQTDVTQNRAALEGMIAAYRKAGITDLGLYSTGLQFQQVMGSVPTTGADGRASTIRPLPSWIALGPTTLASAQAACSGTPLVDGPIRMTQYVSSFAGAEIDRDWSCS
;
A
#
# COMPACT_ATOMS: atom_id res chain seq x y z
N MET A 1 -23.69 69.41 -11.76
CA MET A 1 -23.38 68.44 -10.68
C MET A 1 -24.14 67.15 -10.95
N ARG A 2 -23.39 66.06 -11.21
CA ARG A 2 -23.70 64.63 -11.07
C ARG A 2 -25.09 64.09 -11.46
N THR A 3 -25.11 63.47 -12.64
CA THR A 3 -25.51 62.08 -12.94
C THR A 3 -26.19 61.24 -11.84
N ARG A 4 -27.34 60.65 -12.20
CA ARG A 4 -27.70 59.23 -11.97
C ARG A 4 -28.97 58.89 -12.77
N SER A 5 -28.78 58.20 -13.89
CA SER A 5 -29.85 57.42 -14.54
C SER A 5 -29.28 56.04 -14.82
N THR A 6 -29.72 55.09 -14.01
CA THR A 6 -29.49 53.65 -14.16
C THR A 6 -30.19 53.18 -15.44
N ILE A 7 -29.41 52.76 -16.43
CA ILE A 7 -29.90 51.96 -17.55
C ILE A 7 -29.83 50.49 -17.10
N ALA A 8 -31.00 49.87 -16.97
CA ALA A 8 -31.14 48.44 -16.78
C ALA A 8 -30.75 47.72 -18.08
N ALA A 9 -29.66 46.95 -18.05
CA ALA A 9 -29.36 45.98 -19.10
C ALA A 9 -30.11 44.68 -18.78
N LEU A 10 -31.16 44.39 -19.57
CA LEU A 10 -31.81 43.09 -19.62
C LEU A 10 -30.81 42.07 -20.20
N GLY A 11 -30.08 41.38 -19.31
CA GLY A 11 -29.41 40.12 -19.64
C GLY A 11 -30.41 38.99 -19.48
N THR A 12 -30.86 38.41 -20.58
CA THR A 12 -31.66 37.19 -20.64
C THR A 12 -30.87 36.04 -19.99
N ALA A 13 -31.15 35.78 -18.71
CA ALA A 13 -30.77 34.55 -18.06
C ALA A 13 -31.59 33.41 -18.68
N LEU A 14 -30.98 32.68 -19.62
CA LEU A 14 -31.52 31.40 -20.05
C LEU A 14 -31.34 30.44 -18.87
N ALA A 15 -32.40 30.30 -18.08
CA ALA A 15 -32.50 29.28 -17.04
C ALA A 15 -32.45 27.91 -17.73
N VAL A 16 -31.26 27.31 -17.78
CA VAL A 16 -31.17 25.86 -17.95
C VAL A 16 -31.80 25.27 -16.70
N VAL A 17 -33.01 24.73 -16.85
CA VAL A 17 -33.64 23.87 -15.85
C VAL A 17 -32.72 22.66 -15.71
N ALA A 18 -31.77 22.76 -14.78
CA ALA A 18 -31.04 21.61 -14.30
C ALA A 18 -32.09 20.73 -13.60
N GLY A 19 -32.50 19.66 -14.27
CA GLY A 19 -33.25 18.59 -13.62
C GLY A 19 -32.44 18.17 -12.39
N LEU A 20 -32.95 18.50 -11.21
CA LEU A 20 -32.37 18.12 -9.93
C LEU A 20 -32.63 16.62 -9.76
N VAL A 21 -31.88 15.80 -10.49
CA VAL A 21 -31.76 14.38 -10.14
C VAL A 21 -30.83 14.37 -8.95
N LEU A 22 -31.42 14.19 -7.78
CA LEU A 22 -30.72 13.76 -6.57
C LEU A 22 -30.09 12.40 -6.89
N ALA A 23 -28.88 12.43 -7.46
CA ALA A 23 -28.02 11.27 -7.44
C ALA A 23 -27.78 10.96 -5.96
N GLY A 24 -28.29 9.82 -5.50
CA GLY A 24 -27.99 9.33 -4.16
C GLY A 24 -26.47 9.31 -3.95
N PRO A 25 -26.00 9.42 -2.70
CA PRO A 25 -24.56 9.36 -2.41
C PRO A 25 -24.00 8.14 -3.12
N ALA A 26 -23.03 8.36 -4.02
CA ALA A 26 -22.32 7.28 -4.67
C ALA A 26 -21.83 6.34 -3.57
N THR A 27 -22.26 5.08 -3.64
CA THR A 27 -21.84 4.05 -2.71
C THR A 27 -20.33 4.11 -2.56
N THR A 28 -19.89 4.05 -1.31
CA THR A 28 -18.48 3.95 -0.93
C THR A 28 -17.79 2.93 -1.85
N ALA A 29 -16.63 3.28 -2.41
CA ALA A 29 -15.80 2.33 -3.13
C ALA A 29 -15.61 1.10 -2.22
N GLU A 30 -16.19 -0.02 -2.63
CA GLU A 30 -16.10 -1.27 -1.90
C GLU A 30 -14.64 -1.75 -2.01
N ALA A 31 -14.00 -2.00 -0.87
CA ALA A 31 -12.65 -2.53 -0.82
C ALA A 31 -12.63 -3.90 -1.53
N ALA A 32 -11.62 -4.14 -2.35
CA ALA A 32 -11.47 -5.38 -3.09
C ALA A 32 -11.28 -6.57 -2.14
N ALA A 33 -11.60 -7.78 -2.63
CA ALA A 33 -10.95 -8.97 -2.10
C ALA A 33 -9.45 -8.88 -2.42
N PRO A 34 -8.54 -9.18 -1.47
CA PRO A 34 -7.10 -8.99 -1.63
C PRO A 34 -6.56 -9.63 -2.91
N THR A 35 -5.71 -8.93 -3.65
CA THR A 35 -4.72 -9.65 -4.46
C THR A 35 -3.55 -10.00 -3.55
N THR A 36 -3.27 -11.29 -3.37
CA THR A 36 -2.23 -11.78 -2.45
C THR A 36 -0.83 -11.62 -3.01
N ALA A 37 -0.58 -10.86 -4.09
CA ALA A 37 0.77 -10.73 -4.65
C ALA A 37 1.65 -9.81 -3.80
N ALA A 38 2.89 -10.22 -3.48
CA ALA A 38 3.84 -9.33 -2.84
C ALA A 38 4.07 -8.10 -3.75
N PRO A 39 4.26 -6.91 -3.17
CA PRO A 39 4.53 -5.72 -3.96
C PRO A 39 5.77 -5.95 -4.82
N THR A 40 5.59 -6.02 -6.14
CA THR A 40 6.71 -6.01 -7.07
C THR A 40 7.04 -4.56 -7.39
N THR A 41 8.19 -4.10 -6.92
CA THR A 41 8.69 -2.78 -7.28
C THR A 41 8.99 -2.72 -8.78
N GLY A 42 8.50 -1.69 -9.46
CA GLY A 42 8.70 -1.51 -10.89
C GLY A 42 9.38 -0.18 -11.22
N ARG A 43 10.35 -0.23 -12.13
CA ARG A 43 10.90 0.94 -12.82
C ARG A 43 10.05 1.26 -14.04
N PHE A 44 9.89 2.54 -14.35
CA PHE A 44 9.05 3.01 -15.45
C PHE A 44 9.79 2.96 -16.78
N THR A 45 9.12 2.47 -17.81
CA THR A 45 9.58 2.56 -19.20
C THR A 45 8.53 3.32 -20.00
N PRO A 46 8.84 4.53 -20.50
CA PRO A 46 7.93 5.24 -21.37
C PRO A 46 7.74 4.49 -22.69
N VAL A 47 6.54 4.56 -23.26
CA VAL A 47 6.27 4.07 -24.62
C VAL A 47 5.85 5.22 -25.51
N ALA A 48 5.95 5.02 -26.83
CA ALA A 48 5.33 5.95 -27.77
C ALA A 48 3.82 6.00 -27.48
N PRO A 49 3.18 7.20 -27.41
CA PRO A 49 1.77 7.31 -27.12
C PRO A 49 0.93 6.48 -28.08
N ALA A 50 0.19 5.50 -27.55
CA ALA A 50 -0.57 4.54 -28.34
C ALA A 50 -1.93 4.25 -27.72
N ARG A 51 -2.92 3.94 -28.57
CA ARG A 51 -4.22 3.45 -28.10
C ARG A 51 -4.17 1.95 -27.91
N ALA A 52 -4.29 1.50 -26.67
CA ALA A 52 -4.28 0.08 -26.34
C ALA A 52 -5.67 -0.57 -26.45
N PHE A 53 -6.74 0.21 -26.28
CA PHE A 53 -8.12 -0.27 -26.39
C PHE A 53 -9.07 0.82 -26.86
N SER A 54 -10.10 0.43 -27.61
CA SER A 54 -11.27 1.26 -27.91
C SER A 54 -12.48 0.36 -28.14
N GLY A 55 -13.56 0.58 -27.41
CA GLY A 55 -14.77 -0.21 -27.59
C GLY A 55 -15.96 0.28 -26.77
N THR A 56 -17.12 -0.28 -27.03
CA THR A 56 -18.31 -0.07 -26.19
C THR A 56 -18.15 -0.83 -24.89
N VAL A 57 -18.27 -0.12 -23.77
CA VAL A 57 -18.16 -0.66 -22.42
C VAL A 57 -19.45 -0.34 -21.66
N GLY A 58 -19.97 -1.32 -20.93
CA GLY A 58 -21.13 -1.19 -20.05
C GLY A 58 -20.77 -1.52 -18.60
N THR A 59 -21.73 -2.03 -17.84
CA THR A 59 -21.54 -2.42 -16.44
C THR A 59 -20.79 -3.73 -16.24
N ALA A 60 -20.75 -4.59 -17.26
CA ALA A 60 -19.95 -5.81 -17.25
C ALA A 60 -18.47 -5.48 -17.52
N PRO A 61 -17.52 -6.05 -16.73
CA PRO A 61 -16.09 -5.89 -16.99
C PRO A 61 -15.68 -6.42 -18.37
N VAL A 62 -14.96 -5.57 -19.12
CA VAL A 62 -14.27 -5.96 -20.36
C VAL A 62 -12.81 -6.17 -20.05
N THR A 63 -12.31 -7.39 -20.23
CA THR A 63 -10.88 -7.70 -20.06
C THR A 63 -10.08 -7.21 -21.26
N VAL A 64 -8.97 -6.52 -21.01
CA VAL A 64 -8.07 -5.94 -22.01
C VAL A 64 -6.67 -6.51 -21.82
N THR A 65 -6.13 -7.13 -22.87
CA THR A 65 -4.73 -7.57 -22.90
C THR A 65 -3.83 -6.39 -23.24
N LEU A 66 -2.88 -6.08 -22.35
CA LEU A 66 -1.97 -4.93 -22.48
C LEU A 66 -0.51 -5.41 -22.64
N GLY A 67 -0.11 -6.44 -21.89
CA GLY A 67 1.21 -7.05 -22.03
C GLY A 67 1.38 -7.77 -23.37
N GLY A 68 2.59 -7.66 -23.94
CA GLY A 68 2.94 -8.20 -25.26
C GLY A 68 2.55 -7.30 -26.45
N ALA A 69 2.03 -6.10 -26.20
CA ALA A 69 1.59 -5.16 -27.23
C ALA A 69 2.09 -3.73 -26.96
N ASN A 70 2.14 -2.87 -27.98
CA ASN A 70 2.46 -1.43 -27.87
C ASN A 70 3.78 -1.12 -27.10
N GLY A 71 4.78 -2.00 -27.19
CA GLY A 71 6.05 -1.84 -26.48
C GLY A 71 6.01 -2.23 -24.99
N ILE A 72 4.92 -2.84 -24.53
CA ILE A 72 4.73 -3.34 -23.17
C ILE A 72 5.08 -4.83 -23.15
N PRO A 73 6.09 -5.28 -22.38
CA PRO A 73 6.40 -6.71 -22.21
C PRO A 73 5.26 -7.47 -21.51
N SER A 74 5.19 -8.78 -21.73
CA SER A 74 4.25 -9.65 -21.00
C SER A 74 4.54 -9.71 -19.50
N SER A 75 5.79 -9.42 -19.09
CA SER A 75 6.25 -9.35 -17.71
C SER A 75 6.01 -8.00 -17.02
N ALA A 76 5.36 -7.05 -17.69
CA ALA A 76 5.02 -5.76 -17.08
C ALA A 76 4.09 -5.97 -15.87
N THR A 77 4.36 -5.26 -14.78
CA THR A 77 3.62 -5.39 -13.51
C THR A 77 2.51 -4.34 -13.39
N ALA A 78 2.66 -3.18 -14.03
CA ALA A 78 1.64 -2.13 -14.07
C ALA A 78 1.77 -1.25 -15.32
N VAL A 79 0.74 -0.46 -15.62
CA VAL A 79 0.69 0.47 -16.77
C VAL A 79 0.05 1.80 -16.38
N VAL A 80 0.55 2.89 -16.97
CA VAL A 80 -0.04 4.24 -16.85
C VAL A 80 -0.95 4.47 -18.05
N LEU A 81 -2.23 4.72 -17.78
CA LEU A 81 -3.29 4.83 -18.78
C LEU A 81 -4.05 6.15 -18.64
N THR A 82 -4.47 6.72 -19.77
CA THR A 82 -5.57 7.68 -19.80
C THR A 82 -6.83 6.98 -20.31
N ALA A 83 -7.88 6.95 -19.50
CA ALA A 83 -9.19 6.45 -19.89
C ALA A 83 -10.05 7.62 -20.39
N THR A 84 -10.56 7.53 -21.62
CA THR A 84 -11.50 8.51 -22.20
C THR A 84 -12.86 7.85 -22.43
N VAL A 85 -13.90 8.38 -21.80
CA VAL A 85 -15.30 7.95 -21.98
C VAL A 85 -15.99 8.92 -22.92
N THR A 86 -16.63 8.40 -23.97
CA THR A 86 -17.37 9.18 -24.96
C THR A 86 -18.82 8.72 -25.03
N SER A 87 -19.74 9.69 -25.09
CA SER A 87 -21.18 9.48 -25.18
C SER A 87 -21.74 8.47 -24.17
N PRO A 88 -21.46 8.62 -22.84
CA PRO A 88 -22.06 7.75 -21.85
C PRO A 88 -23.58 7.92 -21.82
N THR A 89 -24.34 6.83 -21.80
CA THR A 89 -25.82 6.86 -21.85
C THR A 89 -26.47 7.17 -20.49
N ALA A 90 -25.71 7.07 -19.40
CA ALA A 90 -26.15 7.38 -18.04
C ALA A 90 -25.05 8.14 -17.28
N ALA A 91 -25.42 8.81 -16.18
CA ALA A 91 -24.44 9.33 -15.23
C ALA A 91 -23.78 8.16 -14.46
N GLY A 92 -22.49 8.27 -14.18
CA GLY A 92 -21.72 7.20 -13.55
C GLY A 92 -20.23 7.52 -13.46
N TYR A 93 -19.42 6.48 -13.38
CA TYR A 93 -17.97 6.57 -13.42
C TYR A 93 -17.34 5.41 -14.19
N VAL A 94 -16.13 5.63 -14.72
CA VAL A 94 -15.32 4.58 -15.33
C VAL A 94 -14.38 3.97 -14.29
N VAL A 95 -14.24 2.65 -14.33
CA VAL A 95 -13.35 1.86 -13.49
C VAL A 95 -12.32 1.19 -14.39
N VAL A 96 -11.05 1.24 -13.98
CA VAL A 96 -9.97 0.44 -14.56
C VAL A 96 -9.27 -0.27 -13.40
N ALA A 97 -9.16 -1.60 -13.46
CA ALA A 97 -8.62 -2.44 -12.39
C ALA A 97 -7.82 -3.62 -12.97
N PRO A 98 -6.98 -4.30 -12.17
CA PRO A 98 -6.38 -5.57 -12.58
C PRO A 98 -7.45 -6.58 -13.01
N ALA A 99 -7.15 -7.43 -13.99
CA ALA A 99 -8.10 -8.43 -14.44
C ALA A 99 -8.47 -9.40 -13.31
N GLY A 100 -9.77 -9.68 -13.14
CA GLY A 100 -10.30 -10.52 -12.06
C GLY A 100 -10.50 -9.80 -10.73
N SER A 101 -10.07 -8.54 -10.60
CA SER A 101 -10.27 -7.76 -9.38
C SER A 101 -11.74 -7.41 -9.15
N SER A 102 -12.20 -7.54 -7.90
CA SER A 102 -13.50 -6.99 -7.48
C SER A 102 -13.43 -5.50 -7.13
N ALA A 103 -12.23 -4.89 -7.06
CA ALA A 103 -12.05 -3.47 -6.78
C ALA A 103 -12.82 -2.60 -7.78
N ARG A 104 -13.41 -1.50 -7.30
CA ARG A 104 -14.10 -0.52 -8.15
C ARG A 104 -13.62 0.92 -7.90
N PRO A 105 -12.30 1.22 -8.04
CA PRO A 105 -11.86 2.61 -7.99
C PRO A 105 -12.48 3.38 -9.14
N SER A 106 -13.18 4.48 -8.84
CA SER A 106 -13.52 5.41 -9.93
C SER A 106 -12.23 6.01 -10.48
N VAL A 107 -12.11 6.13 -11.80
CA VAL A 107 -11.04 6.90 -12.46
C VAL A 107 -11.56 8.30 -12.75
N GLN A 108 -12.78 8.38 -13.29
CA GLN A 108 -13.51 9.64 -13.52
C GLN A 108 -15.02 9.41 -13.41
N ASN A 109 -15.72 10.38 -12.81
CA ASN A 109 -17.17 10.52 -12.78
C ASN A 109 -17.65 11.39 -13.96
N PHE A 110 -18.79 11.03 -14.54
CA PHE A 110 -19.40 11.74 -15.67
C PHE A 110 -20.92 11.80 -15.53
N SER A 111 -21.51 12.81 -16.17
CA SER A 111 -22.95 12.85 -16.47
C SER A 111 -23.26 12.19 -17.82
N ALA A 112 -24.54 11.87 -18.07
CA ALA A 112 -24.97 11.37 -19.37
C ALA A 112 -24.59 12.35 -20.50
N GLY A 113 -24.07 11.82 -21.60
CA GLY A 113 -23.57 12.59 -22.75
C GLY A 113 -22.28 13.39 -22.47
N GLN A 114 -21.71 13.32 -21.27
CA GLN A 114 -20.47 14.02 -20.95
C GLN A 114 -19.26 13.19 -21.40
N GLN A 115 -18.56 13.66 -22.43
CA GLN A 115 -17.22 13.18 -22.72
C GLN A 115 -16.26 13.63 -21.59
N ILE A 116 -15.50 12.68 -21.06
CA ILE A 116 -14.55 12.92 -19.97
C ILE A 116 -13.33 12.03 -20.12
N SER A 117 -12.21 12.45 -19.56
CA SER A 117 -10.97 11.68 -19.49
C SER A 117 -10.35 11.76 -18.10
N GLY A 118 -9.68 10.70 -17.66
CA GLY A 118 -8.91 10.67 -16.43
C GLY A 118 -7.74 9.70 -16.53
N THR A 119 -6.63 10.06 -15.90
CA THR A 119 -5.43 9.21 -15.84
C THR A 119 -5.54 8.22 -14.68
N THR A 120 -4.96 7.04 -14.83
CA THR A 120 -4.82 6.05 -13.76
C THR A 120 -3.56 5.22 -13.97
N THR A 121 -3.07 4.61 -12.89
CA THR A 121 -2.05 3.55 -12.96
C THR A 121 -2.69 2.28 -12.46
N VAL A 122 -2.56 1.19 -13.23
CA VAL A 122 -3.22 -0.09 -12.92
C VAL A 122 -2.23 -1.23 -12.96
N GLY A 123 -2.28 -2.09 -11.94
CA GLY A 123 -1.54 -3.36 -11.92
C GLY A 123 -2.06 -4.34 -12.99
N LEU A 124 -1.19 -5.21 -13.48
CA LEU A 124 -1.53 -6.22 -14.49
C LEU A 124 -1.59 -7.61 -13.86
N ALA A 125 -2.66 -8.34 -14.15
CA ALA A 125 -2.78 -9.76 -13.82
C ALA A 125 -2.58 -10.57 -15.10
N GLY A 126 -1.45 -11.28 -15.22
CA GLY A 126 -1.09 -12.03 -16.44
C GLY A 126 -1.05 -11.15 -17.69
N GLY A 127 -0.55 -9.91 -17.57
CA GLY A 127 -0.51 -8.93 -18.67
C GLY A 127 -1.86 -8.27 -19.00
N LYS A 128 -2.90 -8.47 -18.17
CA LYS A 128 -4.27 -7.99 -18.43
C LYS A 128 -4.78 -7.04 -17.35
N ALA A 129 -5.62 -6.11 -17.78
CA ALA A 129 -6.48 -5.28 -16.94
C ALA A 129 -7.94 -5.46 -17.36
N GLN A 130 -8.87 -4.83 -16.65
CA GLN A 130 -10.28 -4.77 -17.01
C GLN A 130 -10.83 -3.35 -16.89
N VAL A 131 -11.83 -3.04 -17.72
CA VAL A 131 -12.52 -1.75 -17.75
C VAL A 131 -14.03 -1.95 -17.70
N GLN A 132 -14.73 -1.10 -16.94
CA GLN A 132 -16.19 -1.07 -16.88
C GLN A 132 -16.71 0.33 -16.56
N LEU A 133 -17.99 0.56 -16.84
CA LEU A 133 -18.74 1.71 -16.35
C LEU A 133 -19.59 1.31 -15.14
N SER A 134 -19.89 2.25 -14.25
CA SER A 134 -20.76 1.99 -13.11
C SER A 134 -22.25 1.91 -13.46
N SER A 135 -22.63 2.51 -14.60
CA SER A 135 -24.01 2.56 -15.10
C SER A 135 -24.01 2.86 -16.60
N GLY A 136 -25.07 2.43 -17.30
CA GLY A 136 -25.23 2.65 -18.72
C GLY A 136 -24.13 2.02 -19.58
N THR A 137 -23.92 2.62 -20.75
CA THR A 137 -22.95 2.23 -21.76
C THR A 137 -22.25 3.46 -22.33
N GLY A 138 -21.06 3.30 -22.88
CA GLY A 138 -20.34 4.36 -23.59
C GLY A 138 -19.15 3.80 -24.35
N THR A 139 -18.56 4.59 -25.24
CA THR A 139 -17.29 4.19 -25.87
C THR A 139 -16.15 4.58 -24.94
N VAL A 140 -15.33 3.61 -24.55
CA VAL A 140 -14.13 3.84 -23.73
C VAL A 140 -12.88 3.59 -24.57
N ALA A 141 -11.96 4.54 -24.54
CA ALA A 141 -10.62 4.39 -25.08
C ALA A 141 -9.59 4.39 -23.95
N LEU A 142 -8.60 3.49 -24.03
CA LEU A 142 -7.46 3.44 -23.11
C LEU A 142 -6.19 3.75 -23.91
N ASP A 143 -5.57 4.88 -23.61
CA ASP A 143 -4.31 5.30 -24.22
C ASP A 143 -3.16 5.10 -23.21
N VAL A 144 -2.03 4.52 -23.64
CA VAL A 144 -0.90 4.17 -22.78
C VAL A 144 0.22 5.20 -22.86
N ALA A 145 0.78 5.55 -21.70
CA ALA A 145 1.95 6.43 -21.56
C ALA A 145 3.26 5.65 -21.28
N GLY A 146 3.15 4.50 -20.61
CA GLY A 146 4.28 3.65 -20.27
C GLY A 146 3.88 2.52 -19.33
N TRP A 147 4.86 1.71 -18.95
CA TRP A 147 4.69 0.53 -18.10
C TRP A 147 5.75 0.45 -17.02
N TYR A 148 5.45 -0.30 -15.96
CA TYR A 148 6.36 -0.61 -14.87
C TYR A 148 6.74 -2.08 -14.88
N GLY A 149 8.00 -2.37 -14.55
CA GLY A 149 8.45 -3.73 -14.29
C GLY A 149 9.86 -3.78 -13.71
N SER A 150 10.38 -4.99 -13.51
CA SER A 150 11.63 -5.24 -12.78
C SER A 150 12.92 -4.97 -13.56
N SER A 151 12.84 -4.49 -14.80
CA SER A 151 14.05 -4.24 -15.60
C SER A 151 14.91 -3.14 -14.98
N ALA A 152 16.19 -3.44 -14.75
CA ALA A 152 17.17 -2.48 -14.23
C ALA A 152 17.41 -1.28 -15.19
N THR A 153 17.12 -1.45 -16.48
CA THR A 153 17.21 -0.38 -17.50
C THR A 153 16.03 0.59 -17.47
N GLY A 154 14.98 0.28 -16.70
CA GLY A 154 13.86 1.19 -16.51
C GLY A 154 14.27 2.43 -15.71
N SER A 155 13.50 3.50 -15.86
CA SER A 155 13.71 4.77 -15.17
C SER A 155 13.07 4.77 -13.77
N THR A 156 13.73 5.42 -12.83
CA THR A 156 13.18 5.70 -11.49
C THR A 156 12.47 7.04 -11.47
N TYR A 157 11.46 7.16 -10.62
CA TYR A 157 10.70 8.39 -10.40
C TYR A 157 11.41 9.31 -9.40
N THR A 158 11.34 10.61 -9.61
CA THR A 158 11.73 11.61 -8.62
C THR A 158 10.60 12.63 -8.48
N PRO A 159 9.94 12.72 -7.32
CA PRO A 159 8.92 13.73 -7.08
C PRO A 159 9.55 15.12 -6.96
N LEU A 160 8.85 16.14 -7.45
CA LEU A 160 9.29 17.54 -7.37
C LEU A 160 8.21 18.43 -6.74
N PRO A 161 8.60 19.53 -6.06
CA PRO A 161 7.68 20.62 -5.80
C PRO A 161 7.01 21.10 -7.10
N PRO A 162 5.68 21.26 -7.15
CA PRO A 162 4.99 21.72 -8.35
C PRO A 162 5.59 23.02 -8.88
N THR A 163 6.05 23.01 -10.13
CA THR A 163 6.72 24.15 -10.78
C THR A 163 6.17 24.38 -12.18
N THR A 164 5.69 25.58 -12.46
CA THR A 164 5.08 25.93 -13.75
C THR A 164 6.11 25.92 -14.88
N VAL A 165 5.81 25.18 -15.95
CA VAL A 165 6.63 25.08 -17.17
C VAL A 165 5.90 25.55 -18.43
N LEU A 166 4.58 25.68 -18.37
CA LEU A 166 3.76 26.22 -19.46
C LEU A 166 2.67 27.12 -18.89
N GLN A 167 2.61 28.36 -19.36
CA GLN A 167 1.47 29.25 -19.16
C GLN A 167 1.26 30.05 -20.45
N ALA A 168 0.40 29.55 -21.34
CA ALA A 168 0.23 30.14 -22.67
C ALA A 168 -1.15 29.88 -23.28
N SER A 169 -1.53 30.71 -24.24
CA SER A 169 -2.64 30.39 -25.15
C SER A 169 -2.16 29.39 -26.19
N VAL A 170 -2.68 28.17 -26.15
CA VAL A 170 -2.34 27.08 -27.06
C VAL A 170 -3.42 26.94 -28.12
N GLY A 171 -3.01 26.85 -29.38
CA GLY A 171 -3.88 26.62 -30.53
C GLY A 171 -3.77 25.21 -31.10
N THR A 172 -4.24 25.03 -32.34
CA THR A 172 -4.15 23.75 -33.07
C THR A 172 -2.75 23.42 -33.58
N THR A 173 -1.88 24.44 -33.68
CA THR A 173 -0.46 24.26 -33.99
C THR A 173 0.28 23.82 -32.72
N PRO A 174 1.06 22.71 -32.74
CA PRO A 174 1.83 22.29 -31.58
C PRO A 174 2.77 23.36 -31.06
N VAL A 175 2.71 23.63 -29.76
CA VAL A 175 3.66 24.47 -29.04
C VAL A 175 4.68 23.57 -28.37
N ARG A 176 5.97 23.71 -28.71
CA ARG A 176 7.05 22.99 -28.05
C ARG A 176 7.28 23.56 -26.65
N VAL A 177 7.45 22.69 -25.67
CA VAL A 177 7.71 23.03 -24.26
C VAL A 177 8.99 22.32 -23.82
N PRO A 178 10.13 23.03 -23.70
CA PRO A 178 11.35 22.48 -23.11
C PRO A 178 11.12 22.10 -21.65
N ILE A 179 11.60 20.92 -21.24
CA ILE A 179 11.41 20.39 -19.88
C ILE A 179 12.75 20.01 -19.25
N ALA A 180 13.55 19.18 -19.94
CA ALA A 180 14.83 18.72 -19.42
C ALA A 180 15.80 19.90 -19.22
N GLY A 181 16.50 19.91 -18.09
CA GLY A 181 17.36 21.01 -17.65
C GLY A 181 16.60 22.21 -17.05
N THR A 182 15.29 22.12 -16.86
CA THR A 182 14.46 23.19 -16.28
C THR A 182 13.63 22.67 -15.10
N ALA A 183 13.16 23.56 -14.22
CA ALA A 183 12.22 23.22 -13.14
C ALA A 183 12.61 22.02 -12.26
N GLY A 184 13.93 21.80 -12.07
CA GLY A 184 14.46 20.67 -11.29
C GLY A 184 14.52 19.33 -12.04
N VAL A 185 14.15 19.30 -13.32
CA VAL A 185 14.24 18.10 -14.19
C VAL A 185 15.65 18.02 -14.78
N PRO A 186 16.38 16.91 -14.62
CA PRO A 186 17.72 16.76 -15.18
C PRO A 186 17.69 16.58 -16.71
N ALA A 187 18.85 16.78 -17.34
CA ALA A 187 19.00 16.73 -18.79
C ALA A 187 18.75 15.33 -19.39
N ASP A 188 19.01 14.27 -18.61
CA ASP A 188 18.86 12.87 -18.99
C ASP A 188 17.49 12.27 -18.62
N ALA A 189 16.54 13.10 -18.18
CA ALA A 189 15.18 12.64 -17.90
C ALA A 189 14.53 12.00 -19.14
N THR A 190 13.88 10.86 -18.93
CA THR A 190 13.24 10.06 -19.99
C THR A 190 11.75 10.36 -20.12
N ALA A 191 11.10 10.79 -19.03
CA ALA A 191 9.70 11.18 -19.00
C ALA A 191 9.43 12.21 -17.90
N VAL A 192 8.30 12.91 -18.00
CA VAL A 192 7.84 13.92 -17.04
C VAL A 192 6.41 13.65 -16.61
N VAL A 193 6.09 13.97 -15.36
CA VAL A 193 4.72 13.99 -14.84
C VAL A 193 4.26 15.45 -14.73
N LEU A 194 3.19 15.76 -15.45
CA LEU A 194 2.62 17.10 -15.55
C LEU A 194 1.22 17.11 -14.96
N GLN A 195 0.93 18.10 -14.12
CA GLN A 195 -0.43 18.46 -13.77
C GLN A 195 -0.82 19.64 -14.64
N THR A 196 -1.87 19.50 -15.45
CA THR A 196 -2.23 20.51 -16.46
C THR A 196 -3.70 20.86 -16.42
N ASP A 197 -4.03 22.14 -16.56
CA ASP A 197 -5.39 22.60 -16.85
C ASP A 197 -5.52 23.31 -18.18
N VAL A 198 -6.74 23.26 -18.71
CA VAL A 198 -7.22 24.18 -19.75
C VAL A 198 -8.23 25.11 -19.09
N SER A 199 -7.83 26.36 -18.93
CA SER A 199 -8.62 27.41 -18.31
C SER A 199 -9.59 28.04 -19.30
N ARG A 200 -10.88 28.00 -18.96
CA ARG A 200 -12.02 28.63 -19.67
C ARG A 200 -11.89 28.59 -21.21
N PRO A 201 -11.83 27.40 -21.82
CA PRO A 201 -11.69 27.28 -23.27
C PRO A 201 -12.90 27.90 -23.99
N VAL A 202 -12.69 28.45 -25.18
CA VAL A 202 -13.76 29.12 -25.96
C VAL A 202 -14.63 28.15 -26.78
N ALA A 203 -14.20 26.89 -26.91
CA ALA A 203 -14.90 25.85 -27.64
C ALA A 203 -14.76 24.50 -26.93
N ASN A 204 -15.58 23.52 -27.31
CA ASN A 204 -15.38 22.12 -26.91
C ASN A 204 -14.14 21.56 -27.62
N GLY A 205 -13.37 20.72 -26.94
CA GLY A 205 -12.19 20.13 -27.54
C GLY A 205 -11.40 19.22 -26.61
N THR A 206 -10.20 18.89 -27.07
CA THR A 206 -9.23 18.07 -26.35
C THR A 206 -7.89 18.76 -26.30
N LEU A 207 -7.20 18.65 -25.18
CA LEU A 207 -5.79 18.97 -25.05
C LEU A 207 -4.98 17.69 -25.25
N ARG A 208 -3.89 17.82 -26.01
CA ARG A 208 -2.88 16.76 -26.15
C ARG A 208 -1.53 17.30 -25.76
N ILE A 209 -0.89 16.61 -24.82
CA ILE A 209 0.52 16.77 -24.50
C ILE A 209 1.21 15.46 -24.89
N THR A 210 2.11 15.55 -25.86
CA THR A 210 2.83 14.41 -26.43
C THR A 210 4.34 14.69 -26.44
N PRO A 211 5.19 13.69 -26.66
CA PRO A 211 6.61 13.93 -26.91
C PRO A 211 6.79 14.91 -28.06
N ALA A 212 7.78 15.81 -27.98
CA ALA A 212 8.04 16.77 -29.05
C ALA A 212 8.27 16.06 -30.40
N GLY A 213 7.62 16.55 -31.46
CA GLY A 213 7.63 15.94 -32.80
C GLY A 213 6.59 14.82 -33.00
N ASN A 214 5.89 14.38 -31.95
CA ASN A 214 4.90 13.31 -32.04
C ASN A 214 3.46 13.87 -32.13
N SER A 215 2.76 13.59 -33.23
CA SER A 215 1.40 14.07 -33.49
C SER A 215 0.29 13.04 -33.19
N ALA A 216 0.55 12.04 -32.35
CA ALA A 216 -0.35 10.94 -32.07
C ALA A 216 -1.76 11.36 -31.58
N GLY A 217 -2.67 10.40 -31.73
CA GLY A 217 -4.10 10.42 -31.40
C GLY A 217 -4.47 10.67 -29.94
N VAL A 218 -3.51 10.62 -29.01
CA VAL A 218 -3.75 10.41 -27.58
C VAL A 218 -4.23 11.69 -26.89
N VAL A 219 -5.29 11.55 -26.09
CA VAL A 219 -5.93 12.65 -25.36
C VAL A 219 -5.32 12.79 -23.98
N THR A 220 -4.90 14.00 -23.60
CA THR A 220 -4.50 14.33 -22.22
C THR A 220 -5.72 14.70 -21.41
N LEU A 221 -6.55 15.63 -21.90
CA LEU A 221 -7.84 15.90 -21.29
C LEU A 221 -8.89 16.36 -22.30
N THR A 222 -10.17 16.13 -21.98
CA THR A 222 -11.32 16.63 -22.74
C THR A 222 -11.99 17.79 -21.99
N TYR A 223 -12.38 18.84 -22.70
CA TYR A 223 -13.01 20.02 -22.09
C TYR A 223 -14.21 20.53 -22.89
N ARG A 224 -15.07 21.28 -22.18
CA ARG A 224 -16.22 21.99 -22.75
C ARG A 224 -16.00 23.49 -22.65
N ALA A 225 -16.58 24.24 -23.59
CA ALA A 225 -16.50 25.69 -23.59
C ALA A 225 -16.89 26.28 -22.21
N GLY A 226 -16.07 27.21 -21.71
CA GLY A 226 -16.26 27.91 -20.43
C GLY A 226 -15.90 27.11 -19.17
N VAL A 227 -15.65 25.81 -19.26
CA VAL A 227 -15.35 24.95 -18.09
C VAL A 227 -13.85 24.70 -18.00
N THR A 228 -13.26 25.12 -16.87
CA THR A 228 -11.86 24.77 -16.59
C THR A 228 -11.77 23.31 -16.18
N VAL A 229 -10.85 22.55 -16.78
CA VAL A 229 -10.65 21.12 -16.49
C VAL A 229 -9.16 20.88 -16.30
N ALA A 230 -8.80 20.05 -15.31
CA ALA A 230 -7.44 19.64 -15.07
C ALA A 230 -7.28 18.11 -15.19
N ASN A 231 -6.10 17.66 -15.58
CA ASN A 231 -5.69 16.26 -15.53
C ASN A 231 -4.19 16.13 -15.21
N THR A 232 -3.81 15.01 -14.61
CA THR A 232 -2.40 14.63 -14.47
C THR A 232 -2.00 13.76 -15.66
N THR A 233 -0.83 13.93 -16.23
CA THR A 233 -0.35 13.13 -17.37
C THR A 233 1.13 12.81 -17.25
N THR A 234 1.51 11.61 -17.68
CA THR A 234 2.92 11.21 -17.80
C THR A 234 3.26 11.16 -19.28
N VAL A 235 4.37 11.80 -19.68
CA VAL A 235 4.74 11.94 -21.09
C VAL A 235 6.24 11.69 -21.25
N ALA A 236 6.60 10.87 -22.24
CA ALA A 236 8.00 10.67 -22.62
C ALA A 236 8.61 11.99 -23.13
N LEU A 237 9.88 12.23 -22.82
CA LEU A 237 10.62 13.37 -23.36
C LEU A 237 11.26 12.98 -24.70
N SER A 238 11.17 13.89 -25.67
CA SER A 238 11.85 13.79 -26.96
C SER A 238 12.71 15.04 -27.12
N ASP A 239 14.02 14.88 -27.26
CA ASP A 239 14.99 15.98 -27.23
C ASP A 239 14.76 16.93 -26.04
N GLY A 240 14.52 16.35 -24.86
CA GLY A 240 14.26 17.09 -23.62
C GLY A 240 12.95 17.88 -23.57
N ALA A 241 12.03 17.67 -24.51
CA ALA A 241 10.82 18.48 -24.64
C ALA A 241 9.54 17.65 -24.84
N VAL A 242 8.42 18.28 -24.50
CA VAL A 242 7.07 17.86 -24.91
C VAL A 242 6.47 18.89 -25.87
N GLN A 243 5.28 18.60 -26.40
CA GLN A 243 4.50 19.58 -27.15
C GLN A 243 3.04 19.56 -26.73
N ALA A 244 2.40 20.74 -26.71
CA ALA A 244 1.00 20.92 -26.38
C ALA A 244 0.19 21.43 -27.59
N ARG A 245 -0.99 20.88 -27.83
CA ARG A 245 -1.96 21.43 -28.79
C ARG A 245 -3.40 21.17 -28.37
N VAL A 246 -4.30 22.03 -28.81
CA VAL A 246 -5.75 21.80 -28.71
C VAL A 246 -6.32 21.27 -30.02
N SER A 247 -7.46 20.57 -29.98
CA SER A 247 -8.11 20.05 -31.19
C SER A 247 -8.80 21.11 -32.05
N SER A 248 -9.14 22.24 -31.47
CA SER A 248 -9.93 23.30 -32.11
C SER A 248 -9.77 24.62 -31.34
N GLY A 249 -9.82 25.74 -32.06
CA GLY A 249 -9.73 27.08 -31.46
C GLY A 249 -8.43 27.31 -30.68
N THR A 250 -8.56 28.01 -29.55
CA THR A 250 -7.48 28.30 -28.60
C THR A 250 -7.92 28.02 -27.16
N GLY A 251 -7.00 27.62 -26.29
CA GLY A 251 -7.23 27.47 -24.86
C GLY A 251 -6.06 28.01 -24.03
N SER A 252 -6.33 28.64 -22.89
CA SER A 252 -5.30 29.03 -21.94
C SER A 252 -4.84 27.77 -21.19
N VAL A 253 -3.61 27.34 -21.40
CA VAL A 253 -3.05 26.13 -20.78
C VAL A 253 -2.06 26.55 -19.71
N LEU A 254 -2.23 25.98 -18.51
CA LEU A 254 -1.28 26.07 -17.41
C LEU A 254 -0.83 24.65 -17.05
N SER A 255 0.47 24.43 -16.95
CA SER A 255 1.05 23.11 -16.64
C SER A 255 2.20 23.23 -15.65
N ASP A 256 2.10 22.48 -14.56
CA ASP A 256 3.13 22.32 -13.54
C ASP A 256 3.81 20.95 -13.71
N VAL A 257 5.14 20.93 -13.66
CA VAL A 257 5.91 19.70 -13.42
C VAL A 257 5.75 19.31 -11.95
N VAL A 258 5.40 18.05 -11.69
CA VAL A 258 5.29 17.49 -10.33
C VAL A 258 6.27 16.34 -10.07
N GLY A 259 7.03 15.93 -11.10
CA GLY A 259 8.11 14.96 -10.99
C GLY A 259 8.59 14.48 -12.36
N TYR A 260 9.66 13.69 -12.37
CA TYR A 260 10.26 13.16 -13.59
C TYR A 260 10.69 11.71 -13.43
N TYR A 261 10.98 11.06 -14.55
CA TYR A 261 11.64 9.76 -14.61
C TYR A 261 13.03 9.91 -15.24
N SER A 262 14.04 9.24 -14.68
CA SER A 262 15.40 9.23 -15.22
C SER A 262 16.05 7.83 -15.09
N PRO A 263 17.13 7.54 -15.84
CA PRO A 263 17.86 6.27 -15.75
C PRO A 263 18.57 6.03 -14.41
N ALA A 264 18.54 7.00 -13.49
CA ALA A 264 19.21 6.90 -12.19
C ALA A 264 18.80 5.63 -11.43
N SER A 265 19.78 5.00 -10.78
CA SER A 265 19.53 3.83 -9.94
C SER A 265 18.91 4.20 -8.59
N SER A 266 19.13 5.42 -8.11
CA SER A 266 18.78 5.92 -6.77
C SER A 266 17.42 6.60 -6.64
N GLY A 267 16.65 6.73 -7.72
CA GLY A 267 15.29 7.28 -7.62
C GLY A 267 14.29 6.25 -7.10
N SER A 268 13.03 6.66 -7.05
CA SER A 268 11.96 5.87 -6.47
C SER A 268 11.35 4.87 -7.46
N VAL A 269 10.94 3.71 -6.94
CA VAL A 269 10.30 2.63 -7.69
C VAL A 269 8.81 2.57 -7.35
N TYR A 270 7.98 2.26 -8.35
CA TYR A 270 6.54 2.19 -8.18
C TYR A 270 6.11 0.84 -7.59
N VAL A 271 5.14 0.88 -6.70
CA VAL A 271 4.48 -0.30 -6.17
C VAL A 271 2.97 -0.16 -6.41
N PRO A 272 2.35 -1.08 -7.19
CA PRO A 272 0.91 -1.12 -7.31
C PRO A 272 0.28 -1.53 -5.97
N ALA A 273 -0.83 -0.87 -5.60
CA ALA A 273 -1.60 -1.22 -4.41
C ALA A 273 -3.06 -1.48 -4.79
N ASP A 274 -3.72 -2.35 -4.03
CA ASP A 274 -5.16 -2.49 -4.13
C ASP A 274 -5.81 -1.13 -3.77
N PRO A 275 -6.75 -0.62 -4.59
CA PRO A 275 -7.39 0.65 -4.33
C PRO A 275 -8.09 0.69 -2.97
N VAL A 276 -7.74 1.67 -2.14
CA VAL A 276 -8.32 1.80 -0.79
C VAL A 276 -8.48 3.28 -0.40
N ARG A 277 -9.55 3.57 0.33
CA ARG A 277 -9.81 4.88 0.93
C ARG A 277 -8.82 5.12 2.06
N ALA A 278 -7.86 6.02 1.86
CA ALA A 278 -6.94 6.44 2.92
C ALA A 278 -7.57 7.44 3.89
N ALA A 279 -8.38 8.36 3.37
CA ALA A 279 -9.04 9.34 4.22
C ALA A 279 -10.30 9.93 3.59
N THR A 280 -11.22 10.35 4.45
CA THR A 280 -12.35 11.22 4.14
C THR A 280 -12.26 12.42 5.06
N VAL A 281 -12.01 13.61 4.50
CA VAL A 281 -11.75 14.82 5.28
C VAL A 281 -12.60 16.00 4.83
N PRO A 282 -13.05 16.87 5.74
CA PRO A 282 -13.60 18.15 5.35
C PRO A 282 -12.48 19.04 4.79
N ALA A 283 -12.78 19.74 3.70
CA ALA A 283 -11.91 20.73 3.10
C ALA A 283 -12.58 22.10 3.04
N SER A 284 -11.77 23.14 3.22
CA SER A 284 -12.13 24.55 3.11
C SER A 284 -10.99 25.29 2.36
N PRO A 285 -11.03 26.63 2.24
CA PRO A 285 -9.87 27.41 1.79
C PRO A 285 -8.62 27.21 2.65
N THR A 286 -8.80 26.83 3.92
CA THR A 286 -7.70 26.41 4.79
C THR A 286 -7.31 24.96 4.49
N ALA A 287 -6.01 24.75 4.30
CA ALA A 287 -5.42 23.44 4.05
C ALA A 287 -5.64 22.46 5.21
N THR A 288 -6.15 21.27 4.88
CA THR A 288 -6.24 20.13 5.79
C THR A 288 -5.15 19.13 5.44
N ASN A 289 -4.26 18.83 6.40
CA ASN A 289 -3.24 17.79 6.20
C ASN A 289 -3.85 16.39 6.37
N VAL A 290 -3.45 15.47 5.51
CA VAL A 290 -3.90 14.08 5.46
C VAL A 290 -2.67 13.18 5.47
N THR A 291 -2.55 12.33 6.49
CA THR A 291 -1.48 11.31 6.57
C THR A 291 -1.85 10.11 5.69
N LEU A 292 -0.96 9.75 4.78
CA LEU A 292 -1.13 8.62 3.86
C LEU A 292 -0.21 7.44 4.19
N THR A 293 1.02 7.69 4.65
CA THR A 293 1.92 6.60 4.99
C THR A 293 1.55 5.92 6.30
N GLY A 294 1.77 4.61 6.38
CA GLY A 294 1.35 3.79 7.52
C GLY A 294 -0.16 3.55 7.57
N THR A 295 -0.89 3.98 6.55
CA THR A 295 -2.32 3.73 6.36
C THR A 295 -2.57 3.26 4.93
N ALA A 296 -3.72 2.62 4.70
CA ALA A 296 -4.20 2.32 3.35
C ALA A 296 -3.18 1.60 2.44
N GLY A 297 -2.41 0.69 3.00
CA GLY A 297 -1.42 -0.11 2.27
C GLY A 297 -0.16 0.66 1.86
N ILE A 298 0.04 1.91 2.30
CA ILE A 298 1.24 2.69 2.01
C ILE A 298 2.25 2.49 3.14
N PRO A 299 3.49 2.05 2.85
CA PRO A 299 4.56 1.96 3.83
C PRO A 299 5.04 3.32 4.34
N ARG A 300 5.66 3.35 5.54
CA ARG A 300 6.10 4.59 6.20
C ARG A 300 7.19 5.35 5.43
N ASN A 301 7.98 4.63 4.63
CA ASN A 301 9.07 5.16 3.82
C ASN A 301 8.67 5.49 2.38
N ALA A 302 7.38 5.48 2.05
CA ALA A 302 6.93 5.94 0.74
C ALA A 302 7.21 7.44 0.56
N VAL A 303 7.74 7.81 -0.60
CA VAL A 303 8.14 9.19 -0.94
C VAL A 303 7.10 9.91 -1.81
N ALA A 304 6.23 9.16 -2.48
CA ALA A 304 5.11 9.69 -3.25
C ALA A 304 3.96 8.67 -3.25
N ALA A 305 2.73 9.15 -3.45
CA ALA A 305 1.55 8.31 -3.58
C ALA A 305 0.81 8.60 -4.88
N VAL A 306 0.30 7.56 -5.53
CA VAL A 306 -0.66 7.68 -6.62
C VAL A 306 -2.05 7.69 -6.00
N VAL A 307 -2.68 8.85 -6.07
CA VAL A 307 -3.92 9.17 -5.37
C VAL A 307 -5.00 9.45 -6.38
N ASN A 308 -6.22 8.99 -6.13
CA ASN A 308 -7.42 9.60 -6.70
C ASN A 308 -8.09 10.48 -5.64
N ALA A 309 -8.11 11.79 -5.90
CA ALA A 309 -8.72 12.77 -5.02
C ALA A 309 -10.10 13.17 -5.57
N LYS A 310 -11.14 12.89 -4.80
CA LYS A 310 -12.53 13.12 -5.16
C LYS A 310 -13.16 14.15 -4.24
N VAL A 311 -13.94 15.07 -4.80
CA VAL A 311 -14.80 16.00 -4.07
C VAL A 311 -16.21 15.42 -4.04
N GLY A 312 -16.92 15.59 -2.92
CA GLY A 312 -18.36 15.38 -2.83
C GLY A 312 -19.05 16.44 -1.99
N GLY A 313 -20.26 16.82 -2.41
CA GLY A 313 -21.15 17.70 -1.63
C GLY A 313 -20.63 19.12 -1.44
N GLY A 314 -19.89 19.67 -2.41
CA GLY A 314 -19.38 21.03 -2.31
C GLY A 314 -20.50 22.08 -2.23
N THR A 315 -20.39 23.04 -1.30
CA THR A 315 -21.44 24.06 -1.07
C THR A 315 -21.54 25.09 -2.20
N VAL A 316 -20.45 25.30 -2.94
CA VAL A 316 -20.37 26.19 -4.11
C VAL A 316 -19.50 25.55 -5.19
N GLY A 317 -19.57 26.06 -6.42
CA GLY A 317 -18.60 25.69 -7.45
C GLY A 317 -17.21 26.25 -7.12
N ALA A 318 -16.19 25.38 -7.13
CA ALA A 318 -14.82 25.72 -6.75
C ALA A 318 -13.81 24.74 -7.38
N SER A 319 -12.54 24.85 -6.97
CA SER A 319 -11.47 23.93 -7.36
C SER A 319 -10.87 23.24 -6.14
N LEU A 320 -10.61 21.94 -6.27
CA LEU A 320 -9.85 21.14 -5.31
C LEU A 320 -8.36 21.20 -5.66
N ARG A 321 -7.52 21.35 -4.64
CA ARG A 321 -6.08 21.15 -4.72
C ARG A 321 -5.66 20.12 -3.68
N VAL A 322 -5.06 19.04 -4.16
CA VAL A 322 -4.31 18.08 -3.37
C VAL A 322 -2.86 18.15 -3.82
N THR A 323 -1.94 18.33 -2.87
CA THR A 323 -0.50 18.42 -3.12
C THR A 323 0.26 17.91 -1.89
N GLY A 324 1.58 17.73 -1.97
CA GLY A 324 2.38 17.37 -0.79
C GLY A 324 2.21 18.41 0.32
N ALA A 325 2.13 17.98 1.58
CA ALA A 325 1.92 18.93 2.67
C ALA A 325 3.08 19.95 2.74
N GLY A 326 2.75 21.23 2.86
CA GLY A 326 3.73 22.33 2.79
C GLY A 326 4.04 22.81 1.37
N LEU A 327 3.57 22.12 0.33
CA LEU A 327 3.71 22.54 -1.07
C LEU A 327 2.47 23.29 -1.55
N SER A 328 2.62 23.94 -2.70
CA SER A 328 1.52 24.57 -3.43
C SER A 328 1.67 24.27 -4.91
N SER A 329 0.55 24.24 -5.62
CA SER A 329 0.50 24.13 -7.09
C SER A 329 -0.41 25.22 -7.62
N ALA A 330 -0.09 25.74 -8.80
CA ALA A 330 -0.90 26.71 -9.53
C ALA A 330 -2.03 26.03 -10.30
N VAL A 331 -1.87 24.76 -10.67
CA VAL A 331 -2.87 23.94 -11.36
C VAL A 331 -3.81 23.23 -10.37
N PRO A 332 -5.15 23.33 -10.50
CA PRO A 332 -6.05 22.59 -9.60
C PRO A 332 -5.98 21.08 -9.86
N THR A 333 -6.25 20.27 -8.85
CA THR A 333 -6.40 18.81 -9.03
C THR A 333 -7.70 18.50 -9.77
N GLN A 334 -8.76 19.22 -9.41
CA GLN A 334 -10.06 19.11 -10.09
C GLN A 334 -10.89 20.39 -9.92
N VAL A 335 -11.77 20.68 -10.89
CA VAL A 335 -12.78 21.75 -10.80
C VAL A 335 -14.17 21.12 -10.72
N TYR A 336 -15.04 21.67 -9.88
CA TYR A 336 -16.36 21.12 -9.60
C TYR A 336 -17.43 22.21 -9.45
N ALA A 337 -18.67 21.87 -9.79
CA ALA A 337 -19.87 22.68 -9.52
C ALA A 337 -20.46 22.38 -8.13
N ALA A 338 -21.33 23.25 -7.62
CA ALA A 338 -22.02 23.02 -6.35
C ALA A 338 -22.77 21.67 -6.36
N GLY A 339 -22.64 20.90 -5.29
CA GLY A 339 -23.20 19.55 -5.16
C GLY A 339 -22.55 18.47 -6.05
N GLN A 340 -21.65 18.83 -6.98
CA GLN A 340 -21.05 17.88 -7.91
C GLN A 340 -20.10 16.93 -7.17
N THR A 341 -20.15 15.67 -7.59
CA THR A 341 -19.19 14.66 -7.19
C THR A 341 -18.27 14.35 -8.36
N ILE A 342 -16.98 14.67 -8.22
CA ILE A 342 -15.99 14.50 -9.29
C ILE A 342 -14.60 14.33 -8.67
N GLY A 343 -13.75 13.56 -9.32
CA GLY A 343 -12.38 13.31 -8.85
C GLY A 343 -11.40 13.30 -10.01
N ASN A 344 -10.12 13.23 -9.65
CA ASN A 344 -9.04 13.10 -10.59
C ASN A 344 -7.83 12.44 -9.93
N ALA A 345 -7.06 11.68 -10.70
CA ALA A 345 -5.84 11.08 -10.21
C ALA A 345 -4.65 12.05 -10.27
N LEU A 346 -3.74 11.91 -9.31
CA LEU A 346 -2.47 12.61 -9.27
C LEU A 346 -1.37 11.74 -8.66
N ILE A 347 -0.12 12.08 -8.95
CA ILE A 347 1.03 11.59 -8.20
C ILE A 347 1.44 12.72 -7.26
N ALA A 348 1.30 12.50 -5.96
CA ALA A 348 1.58 13.50 -4.95
C ALA A 348 2.90 13.19 -4.22
N PRO A 349 3.87 14.13 -4.18
CA PRO A 349 4.98 14.03 -3.23
C PRO A 349 4.45 13.91 -1.80
N LEU A 350 5.09 13.07 -1.00
CA LEU A 350 4.80 12.95 0.42
C LEU A 350 5.82 13.78 1.22
N SER A 351 5.31 14.58 2.15
CA SER A 351 6.15 15.36 3.08
C SER A 351 6.89 14.45 4.08
N SER A 352 7.83 15.01 4.85
CA SER A 352 8.41 14.33 6.02
C SER A 352 7.30 13.98 7.02
N GLY A 353 6.96 12.70 7.15
CA GLY A 353 5.79 12.21 7.89
C GLY A 353 4.63 11.74 7.02
N GLY A 354 4.83 11.68 5.69
CA GLY A 354 3.95 10.95 4.79
C GLY A 354 2.62 11.61 4.47
N LYS A 355 2.59 12.95 4.46
CA LYS A 355 1.33 13.72 4.37
C LYS A 355 1.18 14.45 3.04
N VAL A 356 -0.08 14.53 2.60
CA VAL A 356 -0.58 15.47 1.59
C VAL A 356 -1.46 16.54 2.25
N SER A 357 -1.74 17.61 1.55
CA SER A 357 -2.67 18.67 1.95
C SER A 357 -3.81 18.77 0.95
N ALA A 358 -5.05 18.83 1.44
CA ALA A 358 -6.25 19.06 0.66
C ALA A 358 -6.86 20.43 1.00
N LYS A 359 -7.22 21.21 -0.03
CA LYS A 359 -7.99 22.46 0.13
C LYS A 359 -8.90 22.71 -1.06
N VAL A 360 -9.98 23.46 -0.82
CA VAL A 360 -10.87 23.95 -1.88
C VAL A 360 -10.75 25.45 -2.02
N SER A 361 -10.91 26.01 -3.22
CA SER A 361 -10.70 27.44 -3.44
C SER A 361 -11.78 28.35 -2.84
N SER A 362 -12.96 27.81 -2.51
CA SER A 362 -14.08 28.52 -1.89
C SER A 362 -15.07 27.52 -1.27
N GLY A 363 -15.87 27.99 -0.31
CA GLY A 363 -16.87 27.17 0.38
C GLY A 363 -16.28 25.99 1.16
N THR A 364 -17.07 24.93 1.29
CA THR A 364 -16.65 23.68 1.95
C THR A 364 -17.05 22.48 1.11
N ALA A 365 -16.31 21.38 1.24
CA ALA A 365 -16.63 20.11 0.62
C ALA A 365 -16.04 18.93 1.42
N MET A 366 -16.55 17.73 1.18
CA MET A 366 -15.87 16.51 1.61
C MET A 366 -14.88 16.06 0.54
N VAL A 367 -13.64 15.82 0.96
CA VAL A 367 -12.58 15.29 0.11
C VAL A 367 -12.30 13.85 0.49
N TYR A 368 -12.28 13.03 -0.55
CA TYR A 368 -12.15 11.60 -0.55
C TYR A 368 -10.79 11.29 -1.17
N VAL A 369 -9.86 10.77 -0.38
CA VAL A 369 -8.50 10.43 -0.82
C VAL A 369 -8.38 8.92 -0.93
N ASP A 370 -8.41 8.41 -2.16
CA ASP A 370 -8.16 6.99 -2.48
C ASP A 370 -6.72 6.81 -2.94
N VAL A 371 -6.07 5.74 -2.49
CA VAL A 371 -4.72 5.36 -2.89
C VAL A 371 -4.82 4.18 -3.84
N VAL A 372 -4.05 4.19 -4.93
CA VAL A 372 -3.99 3.09 -5.91
C VAL A 372 -2.57 2.58 -6.16
N GLY A 373 -1.59 3.17 -5.49
CA GLY A 373 -0.17 2.81 -5.55
C GLY A 373 0.70 3.85 -4.88
N TYR A 374 1.98 3.55 -4.73
CA TYR A 374 2.95 4.44 -4.09
C TYR A 374 4.34 4.25 -4.69
N PHE A 375 5.25 5.16 -4.32
CA PHE A 375 6.65 5.09 -4.70
C PHE A 375 7.51 4.95 -3.46
N LEU A 376 8.41 3.98 -3.48
CA LEU A 376 9.45 3.77 -2.46
C LEU A 376 10.77 4.28 -2.98
N ASP A 377 11.60 4.84 -2.11
CA ASP A 377 13.02 5.04 -2.43
C ASP A 377 13.65 3.67 -2.70
N GLY A 378 14.23 3.48 -3.88
CA GLY A 378 14.83 2.21 -4.31
C GLY A 378 16.05 1.78 -3.49
N SER A 379 16.56 2.66 -2.61
CA SER A 379 17.60 2.35 -1.64
C SER A 379 17.07 1.94 -0.25
N THR A 380 15.75 2.03 -0.05
CA THR A 380 15.08 1.64 1.20
C THR A 380 14.35 0.31 1.05
N GLY A 381 14.11 -0.39 2.16
CA GLY A 381 13.29 -1.60 2.15
C GLY A 381 11.84 -1.34 1.75
N ALA A 382 11.04 -2.39 1.60
CA ALA A 382 9.62 -2.35 1.28
C ALA A 382 8.76 -1.66 2.38
N GLY A 383 9.36 -1.33 3.53
CA GLY A 383 8.68 -0.85 4.72
C GLY A 383 7.89 -1.94 5.45
N THR A 384 8.10 -3.20 5.08
CA THR A 384 7.61 -4.41 5.73
C THR A 384 8.78 -5.33 6.06
N GLY A 385 8.62 -6.13 7.10
CA GLY A 385 9.51 -7.23 7.40
C GLY A 385 9.13 -8.50 6.66
N VAL A 386 9.98 -9.50 6.83
CA VAL A 386 9.76 -10.87 6.33
C VAL A 386 10.24 -11.83 7.42
N ASP A 387 9.43 -12.83 7.74
CA ASP A 387 9.86 -13.96 8.54
C ASP A 387 10.16 -15.21 7.70
N VAL A 388 11.21 -15.93 8.08
CA VAL A 388 11.67 -17.15 7.39
C VAL A 388 12.15 -18.20 8.39
N SER A 389 12.10 -19.47 7.97
CA SER A 389 12.68 -20.58 8.71
C SER A 389 13.01 -21.75 7.77
N TRP A 390 13.07 -22.96 8.30
CA TRP A 390 13.40 -24.18 7.57
C TRP A 390 12.62 -24.41 6.26
N PRO A 391 11.34 -23.99 6.09
CA PRO A 391 10.62 -24.21 4.82
C PRO A 391 11.22 -23.41 3.66
N GLN A 392 12.01 -22.37 3.94
CA GLN A 392 12.67 -21.52 2.96
C GLN A 392 14.14 -21.91 2.70
N CYS A 393 14.67 -22.96 3.32
CA CYS A 393 16.05 -23.39 3.05
C CYS A 393 16.26 -23.70 1.55
N GLY A 394 17.29 -23.11 0.96
CA GLY A 394 17.65 -23.29 -0.45
C GLY A 394 16.70 -22.63 -1.46
N LYS A 395 15.71 -21.85 -0.99
CA LYS A 395 14.79 -21.09 -1.85
C LYS A 395 15.23 -19.64 -1.96
N THR A 396 14.80 -18.97 -3.02
CA THR A 396 14.91 -17.51 -3.14
C THR A 396 13.95 -16.87 -2.14
N ILE A 397 14.48 -15.98 -1.31
CA ILE A 397 13.70 -15.16 -0.36
C ILE A 397 13.80 -13.68 -0.74
N PRO A 398 12.83 -12.84 -0.32
CA PRO A 398 12.88 -11.40 -0.62
C PRO A 398 14.16 -10.75 -0.10
N SER A 399 14.63 -9.70 -0.77
CA SER A 399 15.80 -8.89 -0.35
C SER A 399 15.43 -7.43 -0.08
N ASP A 400 14.12 -7.14 -0.07
CA ASP A 400 13.54 -5.83 0.15
C ASP A 400 13.05 -5.66 1.58
N GLN A 401 13.41 -6.53 2.52
CA GLN A 401 12.91 -6.46 3.89
C GLN A 401 13.45 -5.23 4.64
N SER A 402 12.55 -4.54 5.35
CA SER A 402 12.94 -3.51 6.33
C SER A 402 13.43 -4.10 7.65
N PHE A 403 13.05 -5.34 7.97
CA PHE A 403 13.54 -6.14 9.09
C PHE A 403 13.32 -7.63 8.79
N GLY A 404 14.17 -8.50 9.33
CA GLY A 404 14.05 -9.96 9.17
C GLY A 404 13.76 -10.65 10.50
N ILE A 405 12.89 -11.66 10.48
CA ILE A 405 12.65 -12.56 11.63
C ILE A 405 13.05 -13.98 11.24
N VAL A 406 13.90 -14.62 12.03
CA VAL A 406 14.43 -15.95 11.71
C VAL A 406 14.00 -16.99 12.76
N GLY A 407 13.36 -18.05 12.30
CA GLY A 407 13.01 -19.19 13.15
C GLY A 407 14.24 -19.99 13.55
N VAL A 408 14.42 -20.25 14.85
CA VAL A 408 15.56 -21.05 15.34
C VAL A 408 15.32 -22.55 15.23
N ASN A 409 14.07 -22.96 15.07
CA ASN A 409 13.66 -24.36 15.03
C ASN A 409 13.43 -24.86 13.59
N GLY A 410 13.66 -26.16 13.38
CA GLY A 410 13.30 -26.88 12.15
C GLY A 410 11.81 -27.21 12.08
N GLU A 411 11.46 -28.29 11.37
CA GLU A 411 10.08 -28.79 11.27
C GLU A 411 9.43 -29.02 12.63
N PHE A 412 10.23 -29.42 13.61
CA PHE A 412 9.82 -29.59 14.99
C PHE A 412 10.66 -28.72 15.92
N GLY A 413 10.07 -28.23 17.01
CA GLY A 413 10.73 -27.42 18.04
C GLY A 413 11.87 -28.11 18.79
N ASN A 414 12.07 -29.43 18.60
CA ASN A 414 13.24 -30.15 19.11
C ASN A 414 14.36 -30.31 18.05
N GLN A 415 14.20 -29.74 16.86
CA GLN A 415 15.19 -29.74 15.79
C GLN A 415 15.68 -28.31 15.56
N PRO A 416 16.98 -28.08 15.32
CA PRO A 416 17.48 -26.77 14.92
C PRO A 416 17.12 -26.47 13.46
N ASN A 417 16.96 -25.19 13.12
CA ASN A 417 16.82 -24.74 11.74
C ASN A 417 18.15 -24.97 10.98
N PRO A 418 18.20 -25.83 9.95
CA PRO A 418 19.44 -26.18 9.26
C PRO A 418 20.02 -25.03 8.42
N CYS A 419 19.24 -24.02 8.06
CA CYS A 419 19.70 -22.84 7.33
C CYS A 419 19.76 -21.56 8.19
N PHE A 420 19.72 -21.70 9.53
CA PHE A 420 19.71 -20.58 10.46
C PHE A 420 20.82 -19.55 10.20
N SER A 421 22.08 -19.98 10.05
CA SER A 421 23.20 -19.05 9.87
C SER A 421 23.08 -18.20 8.59
N SER A 422 22.65 -18.81 7.48
CA SER A 422 22.44 -18.08 6.22
C SER A 422 21.25 -17.13 6.30
N GLN A 423 20.17 -17.53 6.99
CA GLN A 423 18.99 -16.68 7.18
C GLN A 423 19.27 -15.54 8.17
N LEU A 424 20.07 -15.79 9.21
CA LEU A 424 20.49 -14.73 10.14
C LEU A 424 21.35 -13.68 9.44
N ALA A 425 22.26 -14.10 8.55
CA ALA A 425 23.03 -13.18 7.71
C ALA A 425 22.11 -12.35 6.79
N TRP A 426 21.17 -13.01 6.11
CA TRP A 426 20.15 -12.35 5.28
C TRP A 426 19.32 -11.33 6.07
N ALA A 427 18.90 -11.65 7.29
CA ALA A 427 18.18 -10.71 8.14
C ALA A 427 19.04 -9.49 8.48
N GLY A 428 20.36 -9.68 8.62
CA GLY A 428 21.32 -8.58 8.82
C GLY A 428 21.47 -7.62 7.63
N ASP A 429 21.05 -8.03 6.43
CA ASP A 429 21.00 -7.16 5.25
C ASP A 429 19.74 -6.28 5.18
N ALA A 430 18.90 -6.29 6.23
CA ALA A 430 17.69 -5.50 6.29
C ALA A 430 17.98 -3.99 6.16
N ALA A 431 17.13 -3.30 5.40
CA ALA A 431 17.30 -1.88 5.13
C ALA A 431 16.92 -0.95 6.29
N GLY A 432 16.26 -1.48 7.33
CA GLY A 432 15.77 -0.71 8.48
C GLY A 432 14.63 0.25 8.14
N GLY A 433 14.53 1.34 8.92
CA GLY A 433 13.56 2.42 8.70
C GLY A 433 12.18 2.21 9.36
N THR A 434 12.05 1.25 10.27
CA THR A 434 10.84 1.00 11.07
C THR A 434 11.17 1.04 12.57
N ALA A 435 10.17 0.95 13.45
CA ALA A 435 10.42 0.82 14.88
C ALA A 435 10.80 -0.61 15.31
N GLN A 436 10.79 -1.59 14.39
CA GLN A 436 11.26 -2.92 14.70
C GLN A 436 12.79 -2.98 14.67
N PRO A 437 13.41 -3.83 15.51
CA PRO A 437 14.80 -4.22 15.31
C PRO A 437 14.99 -4.85 13.92
N ASP A 438 16.10 -4.53 13.27
CA ASP A 438 16.43 -5.04 11.94
C ASP A 438 16.49 -6.57 11.90
N VAL A 439 16.97 -7.20 12.98
CA VAL A 439 17.04 -8.65 13.14
C VAL A 439 16.29 -9.10 14.38
N GLN A 440 15.39 -10.06 14.20
CA GLN A 440 14.61 -10.68 15.27
C GLN A 440 14.62 -12.20 15.11
N LEU A 441 14.24 -12.90 16.17
CA LEU A 441 14.19 -14.36 16.20
C LEU A 441 12.81 -14.84 16.63
N TYR A 442 12.41 -16.03 16.20
CA TYR A 442 11.27 -16.72 16.79
C TYR A 442 11.59 -18.18 17.13
N SER A 443 10.85 -18.73 18.08
CA SER A 443 10.94 -20.13 18.48
C SER A 443 9.56 -20.74 18.66
N LEU A 444 9.41 -21.99 18.25
CA LEU A 444 8.15 -22.73 18.33
C LEU A 444 7.80 -23.04 19.78
N PHE A 445 6.58 -22.71 20.20
CA PHE A 445 6.00 -23.22 21.44
C PHE A 445 5.57 -24.67 21.29
N GLN A 446 5.90 -25.51 22.27
CA GLN A 446 5.48 -26.91 22.28
C GLN A 446 5.19 -27.41 23.68
N ASN A 447 4.14 -28.22 23.79
CA ASN A 447 3.79 -29.01 24.96
C ASN A 447 3.12 -30.35 24.56
N PRO A 448 3.89 -31.31 24.00
CA PRO A 448 3.35 -32.59 23.50
C PRO A 448 2.85 -33.55 24.59
N GLY A 449 3.25 -33.34 25.85
CA GLY A 449 2.92 -34.24 26.95
C GLY A 449 3.72 -35.55 26.95
N ALA A 450 3.67 -36.28 28.05
CA ALA A 450 4.53 -37.44 28.28
C ALA A 450 4.33 -38.60 27.29
N VAL A 451 3.14 -38.71 26.70
CA VAL A 451 2.79 -39.80 25.77
C VAL A 451 3.35 -39.55 24.37
N GLN A 452 3.32 -38.30 23.89
CA GLN A 452 3.69 -37.97 22.52
C GLN A 452 5.14 -37.47 22.40
N ALA A 453 5.72 -36.97 23.50
CA ALA A 453 7.06 -36.42 23.47
C ALA A 453 8.12 -37.51 23.22
N SER A 454 9.07 -37.25 22.33
CA SER A 454 10.27 -38.07 22.16
C SER A 454 11.16 -38.11 23.40
N ALA A 455 11.08 -37.07 24.23
CA ALA A 455 11.69 -37.00 25.56
C ALA A 455 10.83 -36.13 26.47
N TRP A 456 10.57 -36.59 27.70
CA TRP A 456 9.75 -35.89 28.68
C TRP A 456 10.45 -35.84 30.05
N PRO A 457 10.38 -34.73 30.80
CA PRO A 457 10.98 -34.66 32.13
C PRO A 457 10.29 -35.60 33.12
N THR A 458 11.11 -36.30 33.90
CA THR A 458 10.73 -37.08 35.08
C THR A 458 11.26 -36.48 36.38
N SER A 459 11.98 -35.36 36.28
CA SER A 459 12.52 -34.60 37.40
C SER A 459 12.60 -33.12 37.02
N ASN A 460 13.05 -32.26 37.93
CA ASN A 460 13.37 -30.86 37.60
C ASN A 460 14.64 -30.70 36.73
N THR A 461 15.24 -31.79 36.24
CA THR A 461 16.33 -31.74 35.27
C THR A 461 15.88 -32.32 33.95
N PHE A 462 16.05 -31.54 32.88
CA PHE A 462 15.67 -31.93 31.53
C PHE A 462 16.70 -31.40 30.52
N LEU A 463 17.14 -32.25 29.59
CA LEU A 463 18.14 -31.92 28.56
C LEU A 463 19.39 -31.23 29.13
N GLY A 464 19.92 -31.74 30.25
CA GLY A 464 21.10 -31.19 30.92
C GLY A 464 20.86 -29.88 31.69
N THR A 465 19.62 -29.38 31.73
CA THR A 465 19.26 -28.14 32.42
C THR A 465 18.44 -28.44 33.67
N THR A 466 18.93 -27.99 34.84
CA THR A 466 18.20 -28.10 36.12
C THR A 466 17.41 -26.83 36.39
N VAL A 467 16.11 -26.99 36.62
CA VAL A 467 15.15 -25.94 36.94
C VAL A 467 15.01 -25.79 38.45
N THR A 468 15.38 -24.62 38.97
CA THR A 468 15.20 -24.24 40.37
C THR A 468 14.07 -23.22 40.50
N GLY A 469 13.16 -23.40 41.47
CA GLY A 469 12.11 -22.42 41.74
C GLY A 469 10.92 -22.45 40.79
N SER A 470 10.56 -23.62 40.24
CA SER A 470 9.30 -23.80 39.50
C SER A 470 8.11 -23.38 40.37
N PRO A 471 7.21 -22.51 39.88
CA PRO A 471 6.03 -22.06 40.62
C PRO A 471 4.98 -23.17 40.81
N TYR A 472 5.16 -24.29 40.09
CA TYR A 472 4.27 -25.45 40.14
C TYR A 472 4.80 -26.59 41.02
N GLY A 473 5.90 -26.37 41.74
CA GLY A 473 6.58 -27.39 42.52
C GLY A 473 7.44 -28.32 41.67
N THR A 474 7.67 -29.52 42.17
CA THR A 474 8.59 -30.51 41.58
C THR A 474 7.93 -31.32 40.48
N CYS A 475 8.58 -31.43 39.32
CA CYS A 475 8.22 -32.43 38.33
C CYS A 475 8.64 -33.81 38.85
N THR A 476 7.67 -34.72 38.98
CA THR A 476 7.87 -36.09 39.43
C THR A 476 7.34 -37.06 38.38
N PRO A 477 7.92 -38.27 38.25
CA PRO A 477 7.36 -39.28 37.37
C PRO A 477 6.06 -39.83 37.95
N ALA A 478 5.26 -40.48 37.10
CA ALA A 478 4.17 -41.33 37.53
C ALA A 478 4.71 -42.54 38.31
N ALA A 479 3.81 -43.25 39.02
CA ALA A 479 4.13 -44.53 39.63
C ALA A 479 4.75 -45.48 38.57
N GLY A 480 5.90 -46.08 38.90
CA GLY A 480 6.66 -46.91 37.96
C GLY A 480 7.72 -46.15 37.13
N GLY A 481 7.92 -44.85 37.37
CA GLY A 481 9.03 -44.07 36.79
C GLY A 481 8.75 -43.48 35.40
N ALA A 482 7.56 -43.70 34.85
CA ALA A 482 7.14 -43.12 33.57
C ALA A 482 6.93 -41.61 33.66
N GLY A 483 7.13 -40.88 32.56
CA GLY A 483 6.81 -39.45 32.49
C GLY A 483 5.33 -39.19 32.77
N GLN A 484 5.02 -38.11 33.49
CA GLN A 484 3.66 -37.68 33.76
C GLN A 484 3.44 -36.27 33.21
N THR A 485 2.31 -36.05 32.51
CA THR A 485 1.93 -34.71 32.08
C THR A 485 1.26 -33.96 33.24
N THR A 486 2.03 -33.10 33.91
CA THR A 486 1.57 -32.19 34.95
C THR A 486 2.00 -30.76 34.64
N ARG A 487 1.46 -29.75 35.33
CA ARG A 487 1.93 -28.36 35.18
C ARG A 487 3.41 -28.22 35.53
N ALA A 488 3.90 -28.91 36.57
CA ALA A 488 5.31 -28.88 36.94
C ALA A 488 6.21 -29.48 35.85
N CYS A 489 5.85 -30.65 35.31
CA CYS A 489 6.63 -31.26 34.23
C CYS A 489 6.52 -30.49 32.91
N SER A 490 5.36 -29.89 32.61
CA SER A 490 5.20 -29.01 31.43
C SER A 490 6.08 -27.76 31.54
N TYR A 491 6.14 -27.15 32.73
CA TYR A 491 7.06 -26.02 33.00
C TYR A 491 8.52 -26.41 32.77
N VAL A 492 8.97 -27.54 33.32
CA VAL A 492 10.34 -28.03 33.14
C VAL A 492 10.63 -28.36 31.67
N TYR A 493 9.66 -28.94 30.96
CA TYR A 493 9.78 -29.23 29.53
C TYR A 493 10.01 -27.94 28.73
N GLY A 494 9.13 -26.95 28.90
CA GLY A 494 9.24 -25.66 28.21
C GLY A 494 10.55 -24.94 28.54
N TYR A 495 10.95 -24.95 29.81
CA TYR A 495 12.24 -24.39 30.24
C TYR A 495 13.43 -25.04 29.54
N GLY A 496 13.50 -26.38 29.54
CA GLY A 496 14.61 -27.10 28.94
C GLY A 496 14.68 -26.92 27.42
N ARG A 497 13.53 -26.88 26.71
CA ARG A 497 13.48 -26.62 25.27
C ARG A 497 13.94 -25.20 24.91
N ALA A 498 13.49 -24.19 25.66
CA ALA A 498 13.98 -22.83 25.46
C ALA A 498 15.48 -22.70 25.77
N ALA A 499 15.98 -23.41 26.80
CA ALA A 499 17.41 -23.46 27.09
C ALA A 499 18.23 -24.08 25.94
N THR A 500 17.70 -25.11 25.25
CA THR A 500 18.35 -25.64 24.04
C THR A 500 18.30 -24.67 22.86
N ASN A 501 17.21 -23.90 22.70
CA ASN A 501 17.06 -22.91 21.64
C ASN A 501 18.02 -21.72 21.76
N VAL A 502 18.48 -21.37 22.97
CA VAL A 502 19.51 -20.31 23.15
C VAL A 502 20.94 -20.84 23.14
N GLY A 503 21.13 -22.15 23.29
CA GLY A 503 22.44 -22.77 23.52
C GLY A 503 23.05 -23.46 22.31
N PHE A 504 22.49 -23.32 21.10
CA PHE A 504 22.99 -24.04 19.92
C PHE A 504 24.16 -23.33 19.23
N SER A 505 24.98 -24.10 18.52
CA SER A 505 26.12 -23.61 17.74
C SER A 505 25.62 -22.72 16.59
N GLY A 506 25.83 -21.41 16.71
CA GLY A 506 25.40 -20.44 15.70
C GLY A 506 24.78 -19.16 16.28
N LEU A 507 24.49 -19.13 17.59
CA LEU A 507 23.88 -17.99 18.27
C LEU A 507 24.69 -17.62 19.53
N SER A 508 25.62 -16.67 19.39
CA SER A 508 26.57 -16.30 20.45
C SER A 508 26.04 -15.26 21.44
N THR A 509 25.13 -14.38 21.01
CA THR A 509 24.58 -13.28 21.81
C THR A 509 23.04 -13.24 21.74
N PRO A 510 22.34 -14.29 22.23
CA PRO A 510 20.89 -14.40 22.07
C PRO A 510 20.10 -13.21 22.65
N GLY A 511 20.61 -12.58 23.72
CA GLY A 511 19.99 -11.42 24.36
C GLY A 511 20.01 -10.11 23.56
N GLN A 512 20.74 -10.04 22.44
CA GLN A 512 20.76 -8.84 21.59
C GLN A 512 19.53 -8.71 20.68
N TYR A 513 18.79 -9.82 20.49
CA TYR A 513 17.64 -9.88 19.59
C TYR A 513 16.33 -9.82 20.37
N ARG A 514 15.28 -9.32 19.70
CA ARG A 514 13.90 -9.62 20.10
C ARG A 514 13.57 -11.07 19.76
N TRP A 515 12.81 -11.72 20.65
CA TRP A 515 12.33 -13.09 20.47
C TRP A 515 10.80 -13.20 20.50
N TRP A 516 10.25 -13.89 19.51
CA TRP A 516 8.83 -14.23 19.45
C TRP A 516 8.60 -15.69 19.82
N LEU A 517 7.63 -15.93 20.70
CA LEU A 517 7.17 -17.27 21.07
C LEU A 517 5.97 -17.62 20.19
N ASP A 518 6.20 -18.54 19.26
CA ASP A 518 5.25 -18.93 18.23
C ASP A 518 4.27 -19.98 18.78
N VAL A 519 3.04 -19.54 19.07
CA VAL A 519 1.98 -20.35 19.69
C VAL A 519 0.90 -20.64 18.65
N GLU A 520 0.88 -21.87 18.15
CA GLU A 520 -0.05 -22.27 17.10
C GLU A 520 -0.70 -23.63 17.37
N THR A 521 -1.89 -23.84 16.79
CA THR A 521 -2.62 -25.11 16.91
C THR A 521 -2.02 -26.22 16.06
N GLY A 522 -1.19 -25.87 15.06
CA GLY A 522 -0.42 -26.82 14.27
C GLY A 522 0.76 -27.46 15.04
N LEU A 523 1.15 -26.88 16.18
CA LEU A 523 2.20 -27.37 17.04
C LEU A 523 1.64 -28.31 18.12
N SER A 524 2.46 -29.23 18.63
CA SER A 524 2.01 -30.16 19.69
C SER A 524 1.71 -29.41 20.99
N HIS A 525 0.48 -29.53 21.49
CA HIS A 525 0.01 -28.91 22.73
C HIS A 525 -0.96 -29.83 23.48
N GLN A 526 -1.23 -29.56 24.77
CA GLN A 526 -2.20 -30.31 25.56
C GLN A 526 -3.60 -29.73 25.45
N THR A 527 -4.63 -30.55 25.64
CA THR A 527 -6.02 -30.08 25.77
C THR A 527 -6.25 -29.29 27.08
N ASP A 528 -5.53 -29.66 28.14
CA ASP A 528 -5.49 -28.88 29.37
C ASP A 528 -4.61 -27.63 29.18
N VAL A 529 -5.25 -26.52 28.85
CA VAL A 529 -4.62 -25.22 28.64
C VAL A 529 -3.80 -24.73 29.84
N THR A 530 -4.08 -25.22 31.06
CA THR A 530 -3.28 -24.85 32.24
C THR A 530 -1.86 -25.40 32.18
N GLN A 531 -1.66 -26.53 31.49
CA GLN A 531 -0.35 -27.15 31.28
C GLN A 531 0.43 -26.43 30.18
N ASN A 532 -0.25 -25.98 29.12
CA ASN A 532 0.34 -25.18 28.06
C ASN A 532 0.87 -23.84 28.60
N ARG A 533 0.09 -23.16 29.44
CA ARG A 533 0.54 -21.94 30.13
C ARG A 533 1.78 -22.19 30.99
N ALA A 534 1.80 -23.30 31.74
CA ALA A 534 2.96 -23.66 32.54
C ALA A 534 4.22 -23.89 31.67
N ALA A 535 4.08 -24.56 30.53
CA ALA A 535 5.18 -24.73 29.57
C ALA A 535 5.68 -23.38 29.02
N LEU A 536 4.77 -22.48 28.62
CA LEU A 536 5.13 -21.16 28.12
C LEU A 536 5.84 -20.30 29.19
N GLU A 537 5.37 -20.35 30.44
CA GLU A 537 6.04 -19.70 31.57
C GLU A 537 7.45 -20.26 31.80
N GLY A 538 7.63 -21.57 31.62
CA GLY A 538 8.94 -22.22 31.64
C GLY A 538 9.87 -21.69 30.56
N MET A 539 9.37 -21.58 29.32
CA MET A 539 10.13 -20.99 28.20
C MET A 539 10.54 -19.55 28.49
N ILE A 540 9.61 -18.71 28.96
CA ILE A 540 9.87 -17.30 29.31
C ILE A 540 10.96 -17.21 30.40
N ALA A 541 10.90 -18.07 31.42
CA ALA A 541 11.88 -18.07 32.50
C ALA A 541 13.29 -18.47 32.00
N ALA A 542 13.40 -19.44 31.10
CA ALA A 542 14.66 -19.84 30.51
C ALA A 542 15.25 -18.73 29.63
N TYR A 543 14.45 -18.11 28.76
CA TYR A 543 14.91 -17.00 27.92
C TYR A 543 15.37 -15.80 28.74
N ARG A 544 14.62 -15.42 29.79
CA ARG A 544 15.05 -14.35 30.71
C ARG A 544 16.36 -14.68 31.42
N LYS A 545 16.56 -15.95 31.84
CA LYS A 545 17.83 -16.38 32.43
C LYS A 545 19.00 -16.28 31.45
N ALA A 546 18.74 -16.46 30.15
CA ALA A 546 19.71 -16.27 29.08
C ALA A 546 19.96 -14.79 28.71
N GLY A 547 19.37 -13.83 29.44
CA GLY A 547 19.54 -12.40 29.22
C GLY A 547 18.61 -11.79 28.16
N ILE A 548 17.64 -12.54 27.65
CA ILE A 548 16.65 -12.04 26.69
C ILE A 548 15.57 -11.28 27.46
N THR A 549 15.47 -9.98 27.21
CA THR A 549 14.52 -9.09 27.87
C THR A 549 13.38 -8.64 26.96
N ASP A 550 13.58 -8.68 25.64
CA ASP A 550 12.58 -8.34 24.64
C ASP A 550 11.92 -9.61 24.08
N LEU A 551 10.86 -10.05 24.76
CA LEU A 551 10.04 -11.21 24.39
C LEU A 551 8.68 -10.76 23.89
N GLY A 552 8.11 -11.48 22.94
CA GLY A 552 6.74 -11.30 22.46
C GLY A 552 6.05 -12.63 22.14
N LEU A 553 4.75 -12.55 21.85
CA LEU A 553 3.91 -13.71 21.49
C LEU A 553 3.45 -13.61 20.04
N TYR A 554 3.57 -14.68 19.29
CA TYR A 554 2.99 -14.81 17.96
C TYR A 554 1.85 -15.83 17.97
N SER A 555 0.72 -15.48 17.36
CA SER A 555 -0.42 -16.35 17.11
C SER A 555 -1.52 -15.60 16.35
N THR A 556 -2.54 -16.33 15.86
CA THR A 556 -3.89 -15.75 15.69
C THR A 556 -4.61 -15.66 17.05
N GLY A 557 -5.59 -14.76 17.20
CA GLY A 557 -6.38 -14.69 18.43
C GLY A 557 -7.14 -15.99 18.75
N LEU A 558 -7.64 -16.69 17.73
CA LEU A 558 -8.36 -17.96 17.87
C LEU A 558 -7.43 -19.07 18.35
N GLN A 559 -6.29 -19.25 17.68
CA GLN A 559 -5.33 -20.31 18.03
C GLN A 559 -4.77 -20.09 19.44
N PHE A 560 -4.46 -18.83 19.81
CA PHE A 560 -3.97 -18.51 21.14
C PHE A 560 -4.99 -18.88 22.21
N GLN A 561 -6.27 -18.52 22.00
CA GLN A 561 -7.34 -18.87 22.93
C GLN A 561 -7.56 -20.39 23.03
N GLN A 562 -7.40 -21.14 21.93
CA GLN A 562 -7.50 -22.60 21.95
C GLN A 562 -6.35 -23.26 22.72
N VAL A 563 -5.12 -22.79 22.51
CA VAL A 563 -3.92 -23.38 23.13
C VAL A 563 -3.74 -22.91 24.58
N MET A 564 -3.96 -21.63 24.87
CA MET A 564 -3.66 -21.01 26.16
C MET A 564 -4.89 -20.74 27.03
N GLY A 565 -6.09 -20.68 26.44
CA GLY A 565 -7.29 -20.22 27.14
C GLY A 565 -7.11 -18.81 27.75
N SER A 566 -7.95 -18.48 28.73
CA SER A 566 -7.80 -17.22 29.47
C SER A 566 -6.55 -17.21 30.35
N VAL A 567 -5.61 -16.29 30.09
CA VAL A 567 -4.38 -16.14 30.88
C VAL A 567 -4.67 -15.36 32.17
N PRO A 568 -4.45 -15.94 33.37
CA PRO A 568 -4.69 -15.25 34.64
C PRO A 568 -3.80 -14.02 34.85
N THR A 569 -4.27 -13.02 35.60
CA THR A 569 -3.49 -11.83 35.99
C THR A 569 -2.37 -12.14 36.99
N THR A 570 -2.56 -13.20 37.78
CA THR A 570 -1.62 -13.67 38.80
C THR A 570 -1.19 -15.10 38.46
N GLY A 571 0.12 -15.35 38.47
CA GLY A 571 0.73 -16.66 38.27
C GLY A 571 0.50 -17.61 39.45
N ALA A 572 0.91 -18.87 39.27
CA ALA A 572 0.73 -19.90 40.28
C ALA A 572 1.51 -19.67 41.59
N ASP A 573 2.54 -18.84 41.56
CA ASP A 573 3.32 -18.39 42.72
C ASP A 573 2.75 -17.16 43.43
N GLY A 574 1.57 -16.66 43.00
CA GLY A 574 0.96 -15.47 43.55
C GLY A 574 1.55 -14.15 43.03
N ARG A 575 2.49 -14.18 42.09
CA ARG A 575 3.08 -12.97 41.46
C ARG A 575 2.33 -12.58 40.20
N ALA A 576 2.62 -11.39 39.66
CA ALA A 576 2.05 -10.95 38.39
C ALA A 576 2.41 -11.92 37.25
N SER A 577 1.46 -12.18 36.35
CA SER A 577 1.66 -13.04 35.20
C SER A 577 2.86 -12.61 34.35
N THR A 578 3.70 -13.56 33.98
CA THR A 578 4.85 -13.31 33.08
C THR A 578 4.46 -13.31 31.61
N ILE A 579 3.28 -13.83 31.27
CA ILE A 579 2.76 -13.92 29.89
C ILE A 579 2.00 -12.63 29.52
N ARG A 580 1.10 -12.15 30.40
CA ARG A 580 0.20 -11.04 30.08
C ARG A 580 0.85 -9.74 29.58
N PRO A 581 2.00 -9.29 30.11
CA PRO A 581 2.59 -8.03 29.64
C PRO A 581 3.29 -8.15 28.27
N LEU A 582 3.44 -9.36 27.71
CA LEU A 582 4.17 -9.55 26.46
C LEU A 582 3.42 -8.92 25.27
N PRO A 583 4.13 -8.20 24.37
CA PRO A 583 3.55 -7.68 23.15
C PRO A 583 3.10 -8.80 22.21
N SER A 584 2.18 -8.46 21.31
CA SER A 584 1.62 -9.38 20.31
C SER A 584 2.17 -9.13 18.90
N TRP A 585 2.47 -10.23 18.21
CA TRP A 585 2.63 -10.36 16.77
C TRP A 585 1.44 -11.17 16.24
N ILE A 586 0.51 -10.51 15.54
CA ILE A 586 -0.78 -11.10 15.18
C ILE A 586 -0.74 -11.65 13.76
N ALA A 587 -0.98 -12.96 13.62
CA ALA A 587 -1.15 -13.59 12.31
C ALA A 587 -2.56 -13.35 11.74
N LEU A 588 -2.64 -12.97 10.46
CA LEU A 588 -3.91 -12.69 9.76
C LEU A 588 -4.19 -13.66 8.60
N GLY A 589 -3.19 -14.43 8.16
CA GLY A 589 -3.29 -15.28 6.98
C GLY A 589 -3.31 -14.48 5.66
N PRO A 590 -3.91 -15.03 4.58
CA PRO A 590 -4.00 -14.36 3.27
C PRO A 590 -4.85 -13.09 3.33
N THR A 591 -4.19 -11.93 3.38
CA THR A 591 -4.84 -10.62 3.42
C THR A 591 -3.94 -9.53 2.81
N THR A 592 -4.40 -8.28 2.80
CA THR A 592 -3.62 -7.14 2.28
C THR A 592 -2.75 -6.49 3.35
N LEU A 593 -1.73 -5.75 2.93
CA LEU A 593 -0.99 -4.82 3.79
C LEU A 593 -1.92 -3.80 4.48
N ALA A 594 -2.98 -3.34 3.81
CA ALA A 594 -3.94 -2.41 4.41
C ALA A 594 -4.70 -3.07 5.58
N SER A 595 -5.07 -4.35 5.45
CA SER A 595 -5.66 -5.13 6.54
C SER A 595 -4.66 -5.33 7.69
N ALA A 596 -3.40 -5.62 7.38
CA ALA A 596 -2.34 -5.75 8.37
C ALA A 596 -2.11 -4.45 9.17
N GLN A 597 -2.10 -3.30 8.49
CA GLN A 597 -2.05 -1.99 9.12
C GLN A 597 -3.26 -1.72 10.02
N ALA A 598 -4.47 -2.04 9.56
CA ALA A 598 -5.69 -1.85 10.34
C ALA A 598 -5.69 -2.72 11.61
N ALA A 599 -5.18 -3.94 11.53
CA ALA A 599 -5.10 -4.88 12.65
C ALA A 599 -4.21 -4.40 13.81
N CYS A 600 -3.32 -3.43 13.59
CA CYS A 600 -2.54 -2.81 14.67
C CYS A 600 -3.38 -2.14 15.76
N SER A 601 -4.59 -1.69 15.41
CA SER A 601 -5.55 -1.11 16.35
C SER A 601 -6.55 -2.15 16.89
N GLY A 602 -6.32 -3.43 16.59
CA GLY A 602 -7.17 -4.54 17.00
C GLY A 602 -6.95 -4.99 18.44
N THR A 603 -7.48 -6.18 18.76
CA THR A 603 -7.34 -6.78 20.08
C THR A 603 -6.03 -7.57 20.17
N PRO A 604 -5.14 -7.27 21.12
CA PRO A 604 -3.94 -8.06 21.37
C PRO A 604 -4.26 -9.46 21.92
N LEU A 605 -3.28 -10.36 21.91
CA LEU A 605 -3.42 -11.72 22.47
C LEU A 605 -3.60 -11.69 23.99
N VAL A 606 -2.97 -10.71 24.65
CA VAL A 606 -2.93 -10.48 26.09
C VAL A 606 -2.86 -8.97 26.38
N ASP A 607 -2.45 -8.52 27.57
CA ASP A 607 -2.45 -7.09 27.93
C ASP A 607 -1.40 -6.26 27.20
N GLY A 608 -0.33 -6.89 26.75
CA GLY A 608 0.71 -6.22 25.99
C GLY A 608 0.20 -5.71 24.62
N PRO A 609 0.77 -4.62 24.10
CA PRO A 609 0.31 -4.01 22.86
C PRO A 609 0.60 -4.87 21.64
N ILE A 610 -0.17 -4.68 20.56
CA ILE A 610 0.19 -5.19 19.24
C ILE A 610 1.41 -4.40 18.75
N ARG A 611 2.51 -5.10 18.48
CA ARG A 611 3.73 -4.51 17.92
C ARG A 611 3.89 -4.85 16.45
N MET A 612 3.32 -5.97 16.01
CA MET A 612 3.49 -6.48 14.66
C MET A 612 2.26 -7.24 14.19
N THR A 613 2.00 -7.22 12.89
CA THR A 613 0.95 -8.02 12.25
C THR A 613 1.55 -8.72 11.03
N GLN A 614 1.20 -9.99 10.82
CA GLN A 614 1.67 -10.79 9.70
C GLN A 614 0.56 -10.97 8.67
N TYR A 615 0.91 -10.92 7.39
CA TYR A 615 0.05 -11.27 6.28
C TYR A 615 0.81 -12.09 5.22
N VAL A 616 0.09 -12.95 4.51
CA VAL A 616 0.68 -13.80 3.47
C VAL A 616 0.66 -13.08 2.12
N SER A 617 1.78 -13.12 1.40
CA SER A 617 1.91 -12.58 0.05
C SER A 617 2.63 -13.53 -0.90
N SER A 618 2.43 -13.41 -2.22
CA SER A 618 3.07 -14.26 -3.22
C SER A 618 4.40 -13.68 -3.64
N PHE A 619 5.46 -14.47 -3.57
CA PHE A 619 6.79 -14.12 -3.99
C PHE A 619 7.44 -15.27 -4.75
N ALA A 620 8.06 -14.97 -5.90
CA ALA A 620 8.76 -15.94 -6.74
C ALA A 620 7.95 -17.23 -7.06
N GLY A 621 6.62 -17.12 -7.19
CA GLY A 621 5.74 -18.25 -7.48
C GLY A 621 5.36 -19.12 -6.26
N ALA A 622 5.71 -18.69 -5.05
CA ALA A 622 5.32 -19.30 -3.78
C ALA A 622 4.67 -18.25 -2.85
N GLU A 623 4.25 -18.67 -1.65
CA GLU A 623 3.82 -17.77 -0.57
C GLU A 623 5.02 -17.40 0.32
N ILE A 624 5.02 -16.17 0.82
CA ILE A 624 5.96 -15.62 1.79
C ILE A 624 5.20 -14.78 2.82
N ASP A 625 5.61 -14.90 4.08
CA ASP A 625 5.06 -14.13 5.17
C ASP A 625 5.71 -12.75 5.23
N ARG A 626 4.87 -11.72 5.33
CA ARG A 626 5.27 -10.32 5.41
C ARG A 626 4.76 -9.73 6.71
N ASP A 627 5.56 -8.85 7.28
CA ASP A 627 5.29 -8.27 8.59
C ASP A 627 5.17 -6.76 8.55
N TRP A 628 4.16 -6.23 9.24
CA TRP A 628 3.96 -4.81 9.39
C TRP A 628 4.28 -4.34 10.80
N SER A 629 5.12 -3.29 10.92
CA SER A 629 5.40 -2.63 12.20
C SER A 629 4.27 -1.70 12.62
N CYS A 630 3.60 -2.00 13.74
CA CYS A 630 2.48 -1.21 14.24
C CYS A 630 2.87 0.13 14.88
N SER A 631 4.15 0.28 15.21
CA SER A 631 4.75 1.53 15.71
C SER A 631 5.84 2.02 14.77
#